data_AF-A0A7Y3A1R1-F1
#
_entry.id   AF-A0A7Y3A1R1-F1
#
_cell.length_a   1.000
_cell.length_b   1.000
_cell.length_c   1.000
_cell.angle_alpha   90.00
_cell.angle_beta   90.00
_cell.angle_gamma   90.00
#
_symmetry.space_group_name_H-M   'P 1'
#
loop_
_entity.id
_entity.type
_entity.pdbx_description
1 polymer ?
#
loop_
_entity_poly.entity_id
_entity_poly.type
_entity_poly.pdbx_seq_one_letter_code
_entity_poly.pdbx_strand_id
1 'polypeptide(L)'
;MSKPLNDINEPGFKSPDGYFENFEEALLARIKTEELKRSVDDHGHRLPEDYFSSFEDRVMDKLTPAQTKVIPLFNRKKLYYVSGIAAAIIILVAVFVNRGETADGTLNYETVENYIIEQDVSAYEIASLLTEEEIDAIGLEIISDEMTDETLEDYLLNNIELEEIIEQ
;
A
#
# COMPACT_ATOMS: atom_id res chain seq x y z
N MET A 1 -8.47 -63.90 -24.72
CA MET A 1 -8.08 -65.30 -25.00
C MET A 1 -7.52 -65.92 -23.73
N SER A 2 -8.26 -66.80 -23.07
CA SER A 2 -7.83 -67.55 -21.89
C SER A 2 -7.10 -68.84 -22.33
N LYS A 3 -5.88 -69.07 -21.84
CA LYS A 3 -5.11 -70.30 -22.11
C LYS A 3 -5.81 -71.53 -21.48
N PRO A 4 -5.77 -72.72 -22.14
CA PRO A 4 -6.34 -73.95 -21.59
C PRO A 4 -5.56 -74.41 -20.34
N LEU A 5 -6.28 -74.90 -19.32
CA LEU A 5 -5.79 -75.21 -17.97
C LEU A 5 -4.77 -76.37 -17.90
N ASN A 6 -4.55 -77.12 -18.98
CA ASN A 6 -3.70 -78.32 -18.97
C ASN A 6 -2.21 -78.05 -19.24
N ASP A 7 -1.82 -76.78 -19.43
CA ASP A 7 -0.45 -76.36 -19.81
C ASP A 7 0.19 -75.37 -18.80
N ILE A 8 -0.44 -75.19 -17.63
CA ILE A 8 0.04 -74.33 -16.55
C ILE A 8 0.82 -75.16 -15.52
N ASN A 9 2.16 -75.12 -15.63
CA ASN A 9 3.08 -75.84 -14.72
C ASN A 9 3.42 -75.06 -13.44
N GLU A 10 2.92 -73.83 -13.30
CA GLU A 10 3.08 -73.04 -12.09
C GLU A 10 1.70 -72.68 -11.53
N PRO A 11 1.47 -72.87 -10.22
CA PRO A 11 0.24 -72.40 -9.59
C PRO A 11 0.16 -70.88 -9.78
N GLY A 12 -0.90 -70.39 -10.43
CA GLY A 12 -1.11 -68.96 -10.70
C GLY A 12 -1.24 -68.07 -9.45
N PHE A 13 -1.17 -68.68 -8.26
CA PHE A 13 -1.16 -68.02 -6.97
C PHE A 13 0.02 -68.53 -6.16
N LYS A 14 0.85 -67.60 -5.67
CA LYS A 14 1.92 -67.88 -4.70
C LYS A 14 1.50 -67.35 -3.34
N SER A 15 1.71 -68.13 -2.29
CA SER A 15 1.49 -67.67 -0.92
C SER A 15 2.55 -66.63 -0.54
N PRO A 16 2.23 -65.69 0.37
CA PRO A 16 3.22 -64.77 0.92
C PRO A 16 4.40 -65.49 1.55
N ASP A 17 5.58 -64.87 1.51
CA ASP A 17 6.79 -65.39 2.16
C ASP A 17 6.54 -65.60 3.67
N GLY A 18 6.95 -66.76 4.19
CA GLY A 18 6.76 -67.11 5.61
C GLY A 18 5.31 -67.42 6.04
N TYR A 19 4.35 -67.51 5.11
CA TYR A 19 2.94 -67.78 5.43
C TYR A 19 2.76 -69.08 6.23
N PHE A 20 3.39 -70.17 5.77
CA PHE A 20 3.25 -71.49 6.40
C PHE A 20 4.13 -71.64 7.64
N GLU A 21 5.22 -70.88 7.75
CA GLU A 21 6.14 -70.92 8.89
C GLU A 21 5.45 -70.41 10.17
N ASN A 22 4.62 -69.37 10.05
CA ASN A 22 3.91 -68.76 11.18
C ASN A 22 2.42 -69.16 11.28
N PHE A 23 1.96 -70.06 10.41
CA PHE A 23 0.55 -70.41 10.32
C PHE A 23 0.01 -71.03 11.61
N GLU A 24 0.76 -71.96 12.20
CA GLU A 24 0.34 -72.67 13.42
C GLU A 24 0.25 -71.73 14.62
N GLU A 25 1.27 -70.87 14.81
CA GLU A 25 1.28 -69.87 15.88
C GLU A 25 0.12 -68.87 15.71
N ALA A 26 -0.11 -68.38 14.49
CA ALA A 26 -1.20 -67.47 14.20
C ALA A 26 -2.58 -68.11 14.42
N LEU A 27 -2.73 -69.39 14.05
CA LEU A 27 -3.96 -70.16 14.27
C LEU A 27 -4.24 -70.35 15.76
N LEU A 28 -3.24 -70.80 16.53
CA LEU A 28 -3.36 -71.00 17.98
C LEU A 28 -3.61 -69.70 18.73
N ALA A 29 -2.91 -68.62 18.36
CA ALA A 29 -3.15 -67.30 18.90
C ALA A 29 -4.60 -66.85 18.66
N ARG A 30 -5.12 -67.07 17.44
CA ARG A 30 -6.50 -66.72 17.10
C ARG A 30 -7.52 -67.54 17.89
N ILE A 31 -7.34 -68.85 18.02
CA ILE A 31 -8.22 -69.71 18.82
C ILE A 31 -8.24 -69.22 20.27
N LYS A 32 -7.08 -68.95 20.87
CA LYS A 32 -6.97 -68.44 22.25
C LYS A 32 -7.65 -67.08 22.42
N THR A 33 -7.54 -66.17 21.44
CA THR A 33 -8.24 -64.89 21.48
C THR A 33 -9.76 -65.04 21.39
N GLU A 34 -10.26 -65.98 20.59
CA GLU A 34 -11.70 -66.23 20.46
C GLU A 34 -12.27 -66.93 21.70
N GLU A 35 -11.51 -67.82 22.35
CA GLU A 35 -11.86 -68.38 23.65
C GLU A 35 -11.94 -67.30 24.73
N LEU A 36 -10.99 -66.37 24.75
CA LEU A 36 -10.99 -65.23 25.67
C LEU A 36 -12.17 -64.28 25.42
N LYS A 37 -12.52 -64.02 24.15
CA LYS A 37 -13.71 -63.22 23.80
C LYS A 37 -15.02 -63.89 24.24
N ARG A 38 -15.08 -65.23 24.22
CA ARG A 38 -16.26 -66.00 24.67
C ARG A 38 -16.36 -66.09 26.19
N SER A 39 -15.24 -66.03 26.91
CA SER A 39 -15.23 -66.10 28.37
C SER A 39 -15.50 -64.76 29.05
N VAL A 40 -15.42 -63.66 28.29
CA VAL A 40 -15.76 -62.33 28.75
C VAL A 40 -17.21 -62.03 28.38
N ASP A 41 -18.09 -61.98 29.39
CA ASP A 41 -19.54 -61.76 29.23
C ASP A 41 -19.90 -60.29 28.91
N ASP A 42 -18.95 -59.37 29.10
CA ASP A 42 -19.15 -57.93 28.90
C ASP A 42 -18.18 -57.39 27.84
N HIS A 43 -18.71 -56.94 26.70
CA HIS A 43 -17.95 -56.45 25.55
C HIS A 43 -17.20 -55.11 25.79
N GLY A 44 -17.00 -54.71 27.06
CA GLY A 44 -16.27 -53.51 27.49
C GLY A 44 -16.94 -52.18 27.16
N HIS A 45 -17.93 -52.20 26.27
CA HIS A 45 -18.67 -51.03 25.83
C HIS A 45 -20.17 -51.30 25.96
N ARG A 46 -20.71 -50.91 27.11
CA ARG A 46 -22.15 -50.84 27.32
C ARG A 46 -22.61 -49.43 26.97
N LEU A 47 -23.67 -49.35 26.19
CA LEU A 47 -24.36 -48.07 25.98
C LEU A 47 -24.88 -47.57 27.34
N PRO A 48 -24.81 -46.25 27.60
CA PRO A 48 -25.46 -45.66 28.76
C PRO A 48 -26.94 -46.04 28.77
N GLU A 49 -27.49 -46.20 29.98
CA GLU A 49 -28.95 -46.28 30.15
C GLU A 49 -29.60 -45.09 29.45
N ASP A 50 -30.71 -45.36 28.76
CA ASP A 50 -31.50 -44.34 28.07
C ASP A 50 -30.78 -43.55 26.96
N TYR A 51 -29.70 -44.11 26.37
CA TYR A 51 -28.99 -43.46 25.26
C TYR A 51 -29.93 -43.13 24.09
N PHE A 52 -30.70 -44.12 23.62
CA PHE A 52 -31.58 -43.95 22.46
C PHE A 52 -32.88 -43.23 22.81
N SER A 53 -33.42 -43.42 24.03
CA SER A 53 -34.64 -42.72 24.47
C SER A 53 -34.41 -41.21 24.61
N SER A 54 -33.26 -40.79 25.12
CA SER A 54 -32.90 -39.36 25.25
C SER A 54 -32.18 -38.77 24.03
N PHE A 55 -31.99 -39.54 22.96
CA PHE A 55 -31.25 -39.06 21.79
C PHE A 55 -32.03 -37.98 21.05
N GLU A 56 -33.32 -38.21 20.81
CA GLU A 56 -34.20 -37.29 20.07
C GLU A 56 -34.32 -35.95 20.81
N ASP A 57 -34.56 -35.98 22.12
CA ASP A 57 -34.63 -34.78 22.97
C ASP A 57 -33.33 -33.96 22.90
N ARG A 58 -32.17 -34.63 23.01
CA ARG A 58 -30.85 -33.96 22.93
C ARG A 58 -30.58 -33.34 21.56
N VAL A 59 -31.09 -33.95 20.49
CA VAL A 59 -30.99 -33.37 19.14
C VAL A 59 -31.90 -32.15 19.03
N MET A 60 -33.14 -32.24 19.52
CA MET A 60 -34.10 -31.14 19.49
C MET A 60 -33.64 -29.92 20.31
N ASP A 61 -33.07 -30.16 21.49
CA ASP A 61 -32.48 -29.10 22.35
C ASP A 61 -31.31 -28.38 21.66
N LYS A 62 -30.55 -29.08 20.81
CA LYS A 62 -29.46 -28.46 20.04
C LYS A 62 -29.94 -27.74 18.79
N LEU A 63 -31.07 -28.17 18.21
CA LEU A 63 -31.65 -27.55 17.02
C LEU A 63 -32.52 -26.34 17.36
N THR A 64 -32.99 -26.23 18.60
CA THR A 64 -33.67 -25.03 19.08
C THR A 64 -32.64 -23.96 19.41
N PRO A 65 -32.50 -22.92 18.56
CA PRO A 65 -31.55 -21.85 18.87
C PRO A 65 -32.03 -21.17 20.15
N ALA A 66 -31.18 -21.18 21.19
CA ALA A 66 -31.37 -20.30 22.33
C ALA A 66 -31.62 -18.89 21.78
N GLN A 67 -32.68 -18.22 22.22
CA GLN A 67 -33.02 -16.87 21.78
C GLN A 67 -31.94 -15.89 22.28
N THR A 68 -30.83 -15.86 21.56
CA THR A 68 -29.74 -14.92 21.81
C THR A 68 -30.20 -13.58 21.26
N LYS A 69 -30.17 -12.56 22.11
CA LYS A 69 -30.53 -11.20 21.74
C LYS A 69 -29.48 -10.67 20.76
N VAL A 70 -29.70 -10.88 19.47
CA VAL A 70 -28.86 -10.31 18.41
C VAL A 70 -29.12 -8.81 18.34
N ILE A 71 -28.06 -8.02 18.56
CA ILE A 71 -28.07 -6.59 18.29
C ILE A 71 -27.29 -6.32 17.00
N PRO A 72 -27.78 -5.48 16.09
CA PRO A 72 -27.08 -5.17 14.85
C PRO A 72 -25.76 -4.43 15.16
N LEU A 73 -24.66 -4.92 14.59
CA LEU A 73 -23.31 -4.37 14.85
C LEU A 73 -23.12 -2.96 14.29
N PHE A 74 -23.79 -2.62 13.18
CA PHE A 74 -23.63 -1.31 12.52
C PHE A 74 -24.97 -0.57 12.40
N ASN A 75 -25.07 0.59 13.05
CA ASN A 75 -26.18 1.51 12.88
C ASN A 75 -25.85 2.52 11.77
N ARG A 76 -26.43 2.32 10.58
CA ARG A 76 -26.24 3.17 9.39
C ARG A 76 -26.46 4.65 9.68
N LYS A 77 -27.36 4.99 10.60
CA LYS A 77 -27.62 6.37 11.01
C LYS A 77 -26.39 7.04 11.61
N LYS A 78 -25.62 6.34 12.45
CA LYS A 78 -24.39 6.87 13.07
C LYS A 78 -23.27 7.04 12.05
N LEU A 79 -23.22 6.19 11.02
CA LEU A 79 -22.20 6.27 9.96
C LEU A 79 -22.33 7.57 9.15
N TYR A 80 -23.54 8.07 8.91
CA TYR A 80 -23.73 9.36 8.23
C TYR A 80 -23.19 10.54 9.04
N TYR A 81 -23.40 10.55 10.36
CA TYR A 81 -22.87 11.61 11.24
C TYR A 81 -21.33 11.58 11.29
N VAL A 82 -20.73 10.40 11.41
CA VAL A 82 -19.26 10.25 11.42
C VAL A 82 -18.65 10.62 10.07
N SER A 83 -19.33 10.31 8.96
CA SER A 83 -18.90 10.69 7.61
C SER A 83 -18.78 12.20 7.44
N GLY A 84 -19.75 12.98 7.92
CA GLY A 84 -19.69 14.45 7.86
C GLY A 84 -18.52 15.04 8.65
N ILE A 85 -18.23 14.50 9.84
CA ILE A 85 -17.08 14.91 10.65
C ILE A 85 -15.76 14.59 9.93
N ALA A 86 -15.63 13.38 9.37
CA ALA A 86 -14.44 12.99 8.62
C ALA A 86 -14.22 13.88 7.39
N ALA A 87 -15.28 14.19 6.63
CA ALA A 87 -15.19 15.09 5.48
C ALA A 87 -14.76 16.51 5.90
N ALA A 88 -15.28 17.04 7.01
CA ALA A 88 -14.86 18.34 7.52
C ALA A 88 -13.38 18.34 7.94
N ILE A 89 -12.89 17.26 8.56
CA ILE A 89 -11.47 17.12 8.91
C ILE A 89 -10.61 17.04 7.64
N ILE A 90 -11.02 16.30 6.61
CA ILE A 90 -10.29 16.22 5.33
C ILE A 90 -10.21 17.60 4.68
N ILE A 91 -11.32 18.35 4.64
CA ILE A 91 -11.34 19.71 4.09
C ILE A 91 -10.41 20.63 4.90
N LEU A 92 -10.45 20.55 6.24
CA LEU A 92 -9.57 21.33 7.11
C LEU A 92 -8.10 21.01 6.82
N VAL A 93 -7.72 19.73 6.82
CA VAL A 93 -6.35 19.30 6.52
C VAL A 93 -5.94 19.76 5.12
N ALA A 94 -6.80 19.62 4.11
CA ALA A 94 -6.51 20.06 2.76
C ALA A 94 -6.23 21.58 2.70
N VAL A 95 -7.03 22.40 3.39
CA VAL A 95 -6.84 23.87 3.41
C VAL A 95 -5.56 24.27 4.14
N PHE A 96 -5.21 23.60 5.25
CA PHE A 96 -4.04 23.96 6.05
C PHE A 96 -2.73 23.39 5.51
N VAL A 97 -2.76 22.21 4.87
CA VAL A 97 -1.57 21.56 4.29
C VAL A 97 -1.27 22.08 2.88
N ASN A 98 -2.28 22.49 2.11
CA ASN A 98 -2.11 23.11 0.79
C ASN A 98 -1.86 24.64 0.87
N ARG A 99 -1.18 25.09 1.93
CA ARG A 99 -0.52 26.40 1.90
C ARG A 99 0.90 26.16 1.40
N GLY A 100 1.01 25.89 0.10
CA GLY A 100 2.28 26.04 -0.61
C GLY A 100 2.76 27.47 -0.42
N GLU A 101 4.08 27.61 -0.24
CA GLU A 101 4.85 28.85 -0.06
C GLU A 101 3.99 30.10 -0.04
N THR A 102 3.76 30.66 1.16
CA THR A 102 3.40 32.07 1.24
C THR A 102 4.42 32.78 0.36
N ALA A 103 3.96 33.40 -0.74
CA ALA A 103 4.79 34.25 -1.57
C ALA A 103 5.53 35.17 -0.61
N ASP A 104 6.79 34.84 -0.34
CA ASP A 104 7.63 35.69 0.45
C ASP A 104 7.69 36.98 -0.36
N GLY A 105 7.53 38.12 0.29
CA GLY A 105 7.42 39.41 -0.39
C GLY A 105 8.67 39.80 -1.19
N THR A 106 9.62 38.87 -1.35
CA THR A 106 10.81 38.96 -2.18
C THR A 106 10.42 38.80 -3.64
N LEU A 107 10.43 39.91 -4.37
CA LEU A 107 10.33 39.89 -5.82
C LEU A 107 11.50 39.07 -6.39
N ASN A 108 11.19 38.06 -7.21
CA ASN A 108 12.21 37.33 -7.96
C ASN A 108 12.66 38.19 -9.16
N TYR A 109 13.95 38.12 -9.51
CA TYR A 109 14.52 38.78 -10.68
C TYR A 109 13.70 38.49 -11.96
N GLU A 110 13.35 37.22 -12.19
CA GLU A 110 12.54 36.81 -13.34
C GLU A 110 11.17 37.49 -13.38
N THR A 111 10.56 37.75 -12.22
CA THR A 111 9.27 38.46 -12.14
C THR A 111 9.44 39.95 -12.47
N VAL A 112 10.52 40.57 -12.00
CA VAL A 112 10.84 41.97 -12.29
C VAL A 112 11.20 42.16 -13.77
N GLU A 113 12.00 41.27 -14.33
CA GLU A 113 12.39 41.28 -15.75
C GLU A 113 11.17 41.19 -16.66
N ASN A 114 10.30 40.21 -16.43
CA ASN A 114 9.07 40.06 -17.22
C ASN A 114 8.15 41.29 -17.11
N TYR A 115 8.07 41.90 -15.93
CA TYR A 115 7.28 43.12 -15.74
C TYR A 115 7.83 44.30 -16.52
N ILE A 116 9.15 44.51 -16.51
CA ILE A 116 9.82 45.59 -17.27
C ILE A 116 9.59 45.39 -18.78
N ILE A 117 9.70 44.16 -19.28
CA ILE A 117 9.48 43.82 -20.69
C ILE A 117 8.01 44.01 -21.09
N GLU A 118 7.07 43.54 -20.26
CA GLU A 118 5.63 43.62 -20.59
C GLU A 118 5.08 45.05 -20.57
N GLN A 119 5.59 45.88 -19.65
CA GLN A 119 5.19 47.28 -19.50
C GLN A 119 5.98 48.23 -20.43
N ASP A 120 6.94 47.72 -21.20
CA ASP A 120 7.83 48.51 -22.09
C ASP A 120 8.48 49.69 -21.36
N VAL A 121 8.94 49.47 -20.12
CA VAL A 121 9.49 50.53 -19.27
C VAL A 121 10.83 50.99 -19.83
N SER A 122 10.94 52.28 -20.17
CA SER A 122 12.17 52.85 -20.70
C SER A 122 13.22 53.10 -19.59
N ALA A 123 14.50 53.08 -19.98
CA ALA A 123 15.59 53.41 -19.06
C ALA A 123 15.46 54.81 -18.44
N TYR A 124 14.87 55.77 -19.18
CA TYR A 124 14.60 57.12 -18.68
C TYR A 124 13.55 57.14 -17.57
N GLU A 125 12.50 56.32 -17.69
CA GLU A 125 11.48 56.18 -16.65
C GLU A 125 12.08 55.57 -15.37
N ILE A 126 12.93 54.56 -15.51
CA ILE A 126 13.65 53.98 -14.37
C ILE A 126 14.55 55.04 -13.73
N ALA A 127 15.38 55.74 -14.52
CA ALA A 127 16.27 56.78 -14.02
C ALA A 127 15.53 57.93 -13.30
N SER A 128 14.31 58.27 -13.76
CA SER A 128 13.48 59.31 -13.13
C SER A 128 12.98 58.95 -11.72
N LEU A 129 13.00 57.65 -11.38
CA LEU A 129 12.58 57.14 -10.06
C LEU A 129 13.75 57.06 -9.07
N LEU A 130 15.00 57.21 -9.53
CA LEU A 130 16.18 57.22 -8.69
C LEU A 130 16.56 58.65 -8.29
N THR A 131 17.07 58.80 -7.08
CA THR A 131 17.66 60.07 -6.63
C THR A 131 19.09 60.24 -7.16
N GLU A 132 19.58 61.47 -7.22
CA GLU A 132 20.97 61.76 -7.63
C GLU A 132 22.00 60.99 -6.77
N GLU A 133 21.74 60.85 -5.47
CA GLU A 133 22.61 60.08 -4.55
C GLU A 133 22.62 58.57 -4.86
N GLU A 134 21.48 58.00 -5.27
CA GLU A 134 21.39 56.58 -5.66
C GLU A 134 22.04 56.32 -7.03
N ILE A 135 21.92 57.27 -7.97
CA ILE A 135 22.58 57.19 -9.28
C ILE A 135 24.10 57.23 -9.10
N ASP A 136 24.62 58.13 -8.26
CA ASP A 136 26.06 58.22 -7.98
C ASP A 136 26.60 56.94 -7.32
N ALA A 137 25.83 56.31 -6.43
CA ALA A 137 26.19 55.05 -5.79
C ALA A 137 26.28 53.89 -6.81
N ILE A 138 25.31 53.79 -7.73
CA ILE A 138 25.27 52.76 -8.77
C ILE A 138 26.35 53.01 -9.84
N GLY A 139 26.53 54.26 -10.24
CA GLY A 139 27.48 54.65 -11.29
C GLY A 139 28.94 54.35 -10.94
N LEU A 140 29.31 54.43 -9.66
CA LEU A 140 30.67 54.12 -9.22
C LEU A 140 30.96 52.61 -9.16
N GLU A 141 29.95 51.78 -8.84
CA GLU A 141 30.09 50.33 -8.68
C GLU A 141 30.12 49.59 -10.03
N ILE A 142 29.30 50.00 -11.00
CA ILE A 142 29.23 49.34 -12.33
C ILE A 142 30.43 49.72 -13.21
N ILE A 143 30.88 50.97 -13.17
CA ILE A 143 31.95 51.46 -14.06
C ILE A 143 33.32 50.95 -13.60
N SER A 144 33.51 50.60 -12.32
CA SER A 144 34.82 50.28 -11.76
C SER A 144 35.22 48.79 -11.79
N ASP A 145 34.27 47.85 -11.88
CA ASP A 145 34.57 46.41 -11.73
C ASP A 145 34.58 45.62 -13.06
N GLU A 146 33.83 46.05 -14.10
CA GLU A 146 33.68 45.29 -15.35
C GLU A 146 34.09 46.01 -16.64
N MET A 147 34.26 47.34 -16.63
CA MET A 147 34.53 48.11 -17.84
C MET A 147 35.99 48.59 -17.85
N THR A 148 36.77 48.23 -18.88
CA THR A 148 38.13 48.77 -19.08
C THR A 148 38.08 50.02 -19.94
N ASP A 149 39.02 50.95 -19.75
CA ASP A 149 39.12 52.19 -20.54
C ASP A 149 39.10 51.93 -22.05
N GLU A 150 39.73 50.84 -22.52
CA GLU A 150 39.76 50.44 -23.94
C GLU A 150 38.38 50.04 -24.48
N THR A 151 37.60 49.30 -23.68
CA THR A 151 36.23 48.90 -24.07
C THR A 151 35.26 50.07 -24.07
N LEU A 152 35.45 51.01 -23.12
CA LEU A 152 34.67 52.23 -23.07
C LEU A 152 35.01 53.15 -24.24
N GLU A 153 36.29 53.33 -24.55
CA GLU A 153 36.75 54.12 -25.70
C GLU A 153 36.17 53.57 -27.01
N ASP A 154 36.24 52.25 -27.24
CA ASP A 154 35.70 51.63 -28.46
C ASP A 154 34.17 51.76 -28.55
N TYR A 155 33.45 51.62 -27.43
CA TYR A 155 31.99 51.83 -27.42
C TYR A 155 31.63 53.28 -27.76
N LEU A 156 32.31 54.26 -27.17
CA LEU A 156 32.06 55.68 -27.41
C LEU A 156 32.39 56.07 -28.85
N LEU A 157 33.50 55.58 -29.41
CA LEU A 157 33.88 55.87 -30.80
C LEU A 157 32.93 55.24 -31.83
N ASN A 158 32.36 54.07 -31.55
CA ASN A 158 31.53 53.35 -32.52
C ASN A 158 30.03 53.61 -32.39
N ASN A 159 29.55 54.07 -31.23
CA ASN A 159 28.11 54.19 -30.96
C ASN A 159 27.65 55.62 -30.66
N ILE A 160 28.58 56.59 -30.53
CA ILE A 160 28.24 57.99 -30.27
C ILE A 160 28.85 58.88 -31.35
N GLU A 161 28.03 59.75 -31.95
CA GLU A 161 28.50 60.79 -32.86
C GLU A 161 29.05 61.98 -32.06
N LEU A 162 30.37 61.99 -31.84
CA LEU A 162 31.05 63.04 -31.07
C LEU A 162 30.83 64.46 -31.61
N GLU A 163 30.54 64.60 -32.90
CA GLU A 163 30.26 65.89 -33.55
C GLU A 163 28.96 66.54 -32.99
N GLU A 164 27.95 65.75 -32.64
CA GLU A 164 26.66 66.25 -32.09
C GLU A 164 26.80 66.78 -30.66
N ILE A 165 27.78 66.28 -29.90
CA ILE A 165 28.03 66.67 -28.51
C ILE A 165 28.80 68.01 -28.43
N ILE A 166 29.63 68.33 -29.43
CA ILE A 166 30.47 69.54 -29.43
C ILE A 166 29.69 70.77 -29.93
N GLU A 167 28.62 70.58 -30.70
CA GLU A 167 27.76 71.69 -31.18
C GLU A 167 26.70 72.15 -30.16
N GLN A 168 26.64 71.55 -28.96
CA GLN A 168 25.70 71.91 -27.89
C GLN A 168 26.31 72.81 -26.80
#